data_AF-A0A967CMR0-F1
#
_entry.id   AF-A0A967CMR0-F1
#
_cell.length_a   1.000
_cell.length_b   1.000
_cell.length_c   1.000
_cell.angle_alpha   90.00
_cell.angle_beta   90.00
_cell.angle_gamma   90.00
#
_symmetry.space_group_name_H-M   'P 1'
#
loop_
_entity.id
_entity.type
_entity.pdbx_description
1 polymer ?
#
loop_
_entity_poly.entity_id
_entity_poly.type
_entity_poly.pdbx_seq_one_letter_code
_entity_poly.pdbx_strand_id
1 'polypeptide(L)'
;MKVLESGDGVCITGTRYLGTVKADYEQLVRVFGEPLKGSDKTTCEWNVEIYDEEFDSEHVVALYDWKETDWTTCRSTPDYEWNIGGKDVMDMYALLDVLEAEGVVK
;
A
#
# COMPACT_ATOMS: atom_id res chain seq x y z
N MET A 1 8.38 -7.59 10.17
CA MET A 1 7.13 -7.42 9.41
C MET A 1 6.99 -8.50 8.36
N LYS A 2 5.79 -9.07 8.23
CA LYS A 2 5.47 -10.09 7.22
C LYS A 2 4.13 -9.76 6.58
N VAL A 3 4.06 -9.69 5.25
CA VAL A 3 2.78 -9.60 4.54
C VAL A 3 2.04 -10.93 4.70
N LEU A 4 0.84 -10.88 5.27
CA LEU A 4 -0.04 -12.04 5.41
C LEU A 4 -0.92 -12.21 4.17
N GLU A 5 -1.57 -11.13 3.76
CA GLU A 5 -2.49 -11.10 2.63
C GLU A 5 -2.40 -9.75 1.92
N SER A 6 -2.61 -9.77 0.60
CA SER A 6 -3.01 -8.58 -0.14
C SER A 6 -4.15 -8.91 -1.11
N GLY A 7 -5.18 -8.08 -1.11
CA GLY A 7 -6.35 -8.30 -1.97
C GLY A 7 -7.66 -7.78 -1.36
N ASP A 8 -8.77 -8.20 -1.96
CA ASP A 8 -10.12 -7.75 -1.61
C ASP A 8 -10.67 -8.37 -0.30
N GLY A 9 -10.00 -9.41 0.22
CA GLY A 9 -10.28 -10.00 1.53
C GLY A 9 -9.87 -9.12 2.72
N VAL A 10 -8.97 -8.14 2.50
CA VAL A 10 -8.43 -7.29 3.57
C VAL A 10 -9.40 -6.15 3.92
N CYS A 11 -9.83 -6.08 5.18
CA CYS A 11 -10.84 -5.12 5.64
C CYS A 11 -10.25 -3.73 5.94
N ILE A 12 -10.28 -2.85 4.94
CA ILE A 12 -9.84 -1.45 5.05
C ILE A 12 -10.90 -0.46 5.59
N THR A 13 -12.01 -0.96 6.14
CA THR A 13 -13.06 -0.07 6.66
C THR A 13 -12.55 0.72 7.88
N GLY A 14 -12.80 2.02 7.89
CA GLY A 14 -12.39 2.92 8.98
C GLY A 14 -10.96 3.44 8.86
N THR A 15 -10.25 3.13 7.77
CA THR A 15 -8.96 3.76 7.48
C THR A 15 -9.14 5.24 7.09
N ARG A 16 -8.06 6.00 7.22
CA ARG A 16 -7.94 7.39 6.81
C ARG A 16 -6.58 7.60 6.15
N TYR A 17 -6.44 8.67 5.39
CA TYR A 17 -5.15 9.10 4.86
C TYR A 17 -4.16 9.36 6.00
N LEU A 18 -2.98 8.77 5.90
CA LEU A 18 -1.90 8.89 6.88
C LEU A 18 -0.64 9.57 6.31
N GLY A 19 -0.44 9.50 5.00
CA GLY A 19 0.73 10.05 4.34
C GLY A 19 0.91 9.50 2.93
N THR A 20 2.10 9.71 2.37
CA THR A 20 2.48 9.19 1.06
C THR A 20 3.81 8.45 1.11
N VAL A 21 4.02 7.56 0.15
CA VAL A 21 5.31 6.92 -0.13
C VAL A 21 5.57 6.95 -1.63
N LYS A 22 6.84 7.10 -2.03
CA LYS A 22 7.21 7.03 -3.43
C LYS A 22 7.77 5.66 -3.79
N ALA A 23 7.28 5.09 -4.88
CA ALA A 23 7.71 3.80 -5.38
C ALA A 23 7.32 3.62 -6.85
N ASP A 24 8.09 2.83 -7.59
CA ASP A 24 7.66 2.38 -8.91
C ASP A 24 6.57 1.32 -8.78
N TYR A 25 5.56 1.37 -9.67
CA TYR A 25 4.48 0.39 -9.72
C TYR A 25 4.97 -1.06 -9.73
N GLU A 26 6.00 -1.36 -10.53
CA GLU A 26 6.53 -2.72 -10.66
C GLU A 26 7.16 -3.25 -9.35
N GLN A 27 7.71 -2.36 -8.53
CA GLN A 27 8.24 -2.73 -7.21
C GLN A 27 7.11 -3.12 -6.27
N LEU A 28 6.01 -2.37 -6.27
CA LEU A 28 4.82 -2.68 -5.46
C LEU A 28 4.16 -3.98 -5.90
N VAL A 29 4.07 -4.22 -7.22
CA VAL A 29 3.57 -5.50 -7.76
C VAL A 29 4.44 -6.67 -7.33
N ARG A 30 5.77 -6.50 -7.27
CA ARG A 30 6.67 -7.55 -6.79
C ARG A 30 6.40 -7.93 -5.33
N VAL A 31 6.05 -6.96 -4.49
CA VAL A 31 5.86 -7.16 -3.04
C VAL A 31 4.44 -7.64 -2.72
N PHE A 32 3.42 -7.01 -3.30
CA PHE A 32 2.02 -7.22 -2.94
C PHE A 32 1.21 -7.99 -3.99
N GLY A 33 1.77 -8.26 -5.17
CA GLY A 33 1.04 -8.81 -6.31
C GLY A 33 0.29 -7.75 -7.10
N GLU A 34 -0.59 -8.18 -8.01
CA GLU A 34 -1.39 -7.25 -8.82
C GLU A 34 -2.35 -6.43 -7.93
N PRO A 35 -2.54 -5.13 -8.22
CA PRO A 35 -3.47 -4.30 -7.48
C PRO A 35 -4.92 -4.73 -7.72
N LEU A 36 -5.78 -4.32 -6.79
CA LEU A 36 -7.21 -4.27 -7.02
C LEU A 36 -7.54 -3.24 -8.09
N LYS A 37 -8.68 -3.47 -8.76
CA LYS A 37 -9.27 -2.44 -9.60
C LYS A 37 -9.69 -1.28 -8.69
N GLY A 38 -9.17 -0.08 -8.98
CA GLY A 38 -9.52 1.11 -8.22
C GLY A 38 -11.01 1.46 -8.28
N SER A 39 -11.39 2.44 -7.45
CA SER A 39 -12.77 2.90 -7.25
C SER A 39 -13.12 4.14 -8.09
N ASP A 40 -13.98 5.03 -7.58
CA ASP A 40 -14.34 6.31 -8.21
C ASP A 40 -13.14 7.29 -8.30
N LYS A 41 -12.21 7.21 -7.35
CA LYS A 41 -11.10 8.18 -7.21
C LYS A 41 -9.72 7.54 -7.27
N THR A 42 -9.68 6.22 -7.34
CA THR A 42 -8.46 5.44 -7.41
C THR A 42 -8.56 4.60 -8.68
N THR A 43 -7.45 4.39 -9.37
CA THR A 43 -7.35 3.45 -10.48
C THR A 43 -6.55 2.21 -10.09
N CYS A 44 -5.71 2.33 -9.05
CA CYS A 44 -4.79 1.31 -8.59
C CYS A 44 -4.72 1.33 -7.06
N GLU A 45 -5.05 0.21 -6.42
CA GLU A 45 -5.13 0.11 -4.96
C GLU A 45 -4.70 -1.27 -4.49
N TRP A 46 -3.90 -1.32 -3.43
CA TRP A 46 -3.62 -2.53 -2.66
C TRP A 46 -4.19 -2.38 -1.28
N ASN A 47 -4.86 -3.41 -0.81
CA ASN A 47 -5.19 -3.58 0.60
C ASN A 47 -4.28 -4.68 1.13
N VAL A 48 -3.54 -4.39 2.20
CA VAL A 48 -2.48 -5.26 2.70
C VAL A 48 -2.65 -5.47 4.19
N GLU A 49 -2.56 -6.73 4.61
CA GLU A 49 -2.47 -7.13 6.00
C GLU A 49 -1.03 -7.53 6.32
N ILE A 50 -0.47 -6.90 7.35
CA ILE A 50 0.92 -7.06 7.77
C ILE A 50 0.92 -7.55 9.21
N TYR A 51 1.71 -8.59 9.48
CA TYR A 51 1.95 -9.09 10.82
C TYR A 51 3.32 -8.65 11.33
N ASP A 52 3.31 -8.10 12.54
CA ASP A 52 4.49 -7.78 13.31
C ASP A 52 4.81 -8.94 14.27
N GLU A 53 5.82 -9.72 13.92
CA GLU A 53 6.29 -10.86 14.72
C GLU A 53 6.96 -10.43 16.03
N GLU A 54 7.48 -9.20 16.13
CA GLU A 54 8.15 -8.70 17.34
C GLU A 54 7.12 -8.33 18.42
N PHE A 55 6.03 -7.69 18.01
CA PHE A 55 5.00 -7.20 18.92
C PHE A 55 3.71 -8.04 18.96
N ASP A 56 3.65 -9.12 18.16
CA ASP A 56 2.47 -10.00 18.03
C ASP A 56 1.20 -9.21 17.69
N SER A 57 1.29 -8.35 16.66
CA SER A 57 0.22 -7.45 16.23
C SER A 57 -0.03 -7.47 14.73
N GLU A 58 -1.27 -7.20 14.34
CA GLU A 58 -1.70 -7.09 12.95
C GLU A 58 -1.94 -5.62 12.57
N HIS A 59 -1.54 -5.28 11.35
CA HIS A 59 -1.66 -3.96 10.75
C HIS A 59 -2.39 -4.07 9.43
N VAL A 60 -3.32 -3.14 9.18
CA VAL A 60 -4.09 -3.10 7.93
C VAL A 60 -3.88 -1.76 7.24
N VAL A 61 -3.37 -1.82 6.02
CA VAL A 61 -3.09 -0.64 5.19
C VAL A 61 -3.74 -0.72 3.83
N ALA A 62 -4.09 0.45 3.31
CA ALA A 62 -4.40 0.66 1.90
C ALA A 62 -3.27 1.48 1.26
N LEU A 63 -2.80 1.08 0.08
CA LEU A 63 -1.83 1.83 -0.72
C LEU A 63 -2.47 2.12 -2.08
N TYR A 64 -2.63 3.38 -2.45
CA TYR A 64 -3.48 3.74 -3.59
C TYR A 64 -2.98 4.97 -4.34
N ASP A 65 -3.25 5.01 -5.64
CA ASP A 65 -3.12 6.23 -6.45
C ASP A 65 -4.25 7.21 -6.11
N TRP A 66 -4.18 8.47 -6.55
CA TRP A 66 -5.23 9.43 -6.18
C TRP A 66 -5.62 10.39 -7.28
N LYS A 67 -6.89 10.28 -7.69
CA LYS A 67 -7.56 11.12 -8.69
C LYS A 67 -6.81 11.16 -10.02
N GLU A 68 -6.21 10.03 -10.38
CA GLU A 68 -5.65 9.87 -11.71
C GLU A 68 -6.75 9.82 -12.76
N THR A 69 -6.45 10.41 -13.91
CA THR A 69 -7.37 10.41 -15.05
C THR A 69 -7.34 9.10 -15.83
N ASP A 70 -6.25 8.34 -15.72
CA ASP A 70 -6.04 7.08 -16.41
C ASP A 70 -5.17 6.13 -15.57
N TRP A 71 -5.43 4.82 -15.70
CA TRP A 71 -4.76 3.75 -14.97
C TRP A 71 -3.28 3.55 -15.36
N THR A 72 -2.83 4.14 -16.46
CA THR A 72 -1.44 4.08 -16.90
C THR A 72 -0.55 5.13 -16.22
N THR A 73 -1.12 6.19 -15.62
CA THR A 73 -0.31 7.25 -15.01
C THR A 73 0.57 6.72 -13.89
N CYS A 74 -0.01 6.00 -12.92
CA CYS A 74 0.73 5.42 -11.80
C CYS A 74 1.72 4.33 -12.22
N ARG A 75 1.51 3.70 -13.38
CA ARG A 75 2.37 2.64 -13.92
C ARG A 75 3.57 3.15 -14.72
N SER A 76 3.42 4.30 -15.33
CA SER A 76 4.42 4.88 -16.24
C SER A 76 5.22 6.03 -15.62
N THR A 77 4.80 6.52 -14.46
CA THR A 77 5.51 7.57 -13.71
C THR A 77 6.55 6.91 -12.79
N PRO A 78 7.86 7.15 -13.02
CA PRO A 78 8.87 6.71 -12.08
C PRO A 78 8.72 7.44 -10.75
N ASP A 79 9.02 6.75 -9.65
CA ASP A 79 8.94 7.31 -8.29
C ASP A 79 7.57 7.93 -7.99
N TYR A 80 6.50 7.24 -8.41
CA TYR A 80 5.12 7.71 -8.26
C TYR A 80 4.76 7.87 -6.78
N GLU A 81 4.04 8.93 -6.44
CA GLU A 81 3.60 9.23 -5.08
C GLU A 81 2.28 8.50 -4.77
N TRP A 82 2.36 7.46 -3.95
CA TRP A 82 1.23 6.65 -3.51
C TRP A 82 0.70 7.14 -2.17
N ASN A 83 -0.62 7.24 -2.03
CA ASN A 83 -1.27 7.54 -0.76
C ASN A 83 -1.34 6.30 0.13
N ILE A 84 -1.14 6.50 1.43
CA ILE A 84 -1.24 5.47 2.46
C ILE A 84 -2.48 5.71 3.31
N GLY A 85 -3.33 4.69 3.41
CA GLY A 85 -4.48 4.64 4.29
C GLY A 85 -4.25 3.65 5.43
N GLY A 86 -4.63 4.02 6.64
CA GLY A 86 -4.57 3.13 7.82
C GLY A 86 -5.46 3.65 8.94
N LYS A 87 -5.59 2.89 10.03
CA LYS A 87 -6.39 3.28 11.20
C LYS A 87 -5.55 4.13 12.16
N ASP A 88 -4.27 3.81 12.29
CA ASP A 88 -3.32 4.58 13.09
C ASP A 88 -1.94 4.67 12.42
N VAL A 89 -1.04 5.46 13.04
CA VAL A 89 0.28 5.75 12.47
C VAL A 89 1.20 4.51 12.43
N MET A 90 0.96 3.51 13.28
CA MET A 90 1.74 2.28 13.29
C MET A 90 1.45 1.43 12.04
N ASP A 91 0.23 1.47 11.51
CA ASP A 91 -0.09 0.82 10.24
C ASP A 91 0.81 1.35 9.11
N MET A 92 0.98 2.68 9.05
CA MET A 92 1.88 3.31 8.08
C MET A 92 3.34 2.90 8.29
N TYR A 93 3.82 2.85 9.54
CA TYR A 93 5.19 2.41 9.81
C TYR A 93 5.41 0.94 9.43
N ALA A 94 4.45 0.06 9.73
CA ALA A 94 4.52 -1.34 9.32
C ALA A 94 4.64 -1.49 7.79
N LEU A 95 3.90 -0.68 7.01
CA LEU A 95 4.05 -0.64 5.56
C LEU A 95 5.44 -0.17 5.13
N LEU A 96 5.94 0.92 5.71
CA LEU A 96 7.26 1.46 5.36
C LEU A 96 8.39 0.46 5.67
N ASP A 97 8.31 -0.21 6.81
CA ASP A 97 9.28 -1.25 7.19
C ASP A 97 9.28 -2.44 6.21
N VAL A 98 8.09 -2.86 5.74
CA VAL A 98 7.99 -3.88 4.66
C VAL A 98 8.65 -3.38 3.38
N LEU A 99 8.36 -2.15 2.96
CA LEU A 99 8.91 -1.58 1.73
C LEU A 99 10.43 -1.38 1.81
N GLU A 100 10.97 -1.00 2.96
CA GLU A 100 12.41 -0.87 3.19
C GLU A 100 13.09 -2.25 3.16
N ALA A 101 12.52 -3.25 3.85
CA ALA A 101 13.04 -4.62 3.86
C ALA A 101 13.08 -5.25 2.46
N GLU A 102 12.11 -4.91 1.62
CA GLU A 102 12.03 -5.35 0.21
C GLU A 102 12.87 -4.48 -0.74
N GLY A 103 13.55 -3.45 -0.24
CA GLY A 103 14.39 -2.55 -1.04
C GLY A 103 13.62 -1.69 -2.04
N VAL A 104 12.36 -1.37 -1.73
CA VAL A 104 11.53 -0.44 -2.50
C VAL A 104 11.88 1.00 -2.15
N VAL A 105 12.03 1.29 -0.85
CA VAL A 105 12.39 2.61 -0.31
C VAL A 105 13.71 2.56 0.46
N LYS A 106 14.28 3.73 0.76
CA LYS A 106 15.56 3.90 1.46
C LYS A 106 15.43 4.81 2.66
#